data_AF-A0A7V2JKG6-F1
#
_entry.id   AF-A0A7V2JKG6-F1
#
_cell.length_a   1.000
_cell.length_b   1.000
_cell.length_c   1.000
_cell.angle_alpha   90.00
_cell.angle_beta   90.00
_cell.angle_gamma   90.00
#
_symmetry.space_group_name_H-M   'P 1'
#
loop_
_entity.id
_entity.type
_entity.pdbx_description
1 polymer ?
#
loop_
_entity_poly.entity_id
_entity_poly.type
_entity_poly.pdbx_seq_one_letter_code
_entity_poly.pdbx_strand_id
1 'polypeptide(L)'
;MHSKHGPVSSDHNTGRAMPKDDQWMSAKPAESKSKRPLLEWLPMRPKKGSREEQTLAILSNTPLFQDIGLQDWKLLSSLFHERSYSEDEIIFEKGMPGLGMYVILNGDVRIVGEEAGEMQTFAHLYAGDFFGEMAVIQEGVRSATAVADTPCELIGLFRPELRELLKDRTKLGVVIYERLARVMAERLRMADDRLLEKARQDVETSQ
;
A
#
# COMPACT_ATOMS: atom_id res chain seq x y z
N MET A 1 -49.78 49.20 -28.83
CA MET A 1 -50.51 49.13 -30.11
C MET A 1 -50.17 47.82 -30.79
N HIS A 2 -51.20 47.01 -31.10
CA HIS A 2 -51.33 46.03 -32.20
C HIS A 2 -50.29 44.89 -32.31
N SER A 3 -50.68 43.62 -32.07
CA SER A 3 -51.21 42.62 -33.06
C SER A 3 -50.18 42.23 -34.14
N LYS A 4 -49.99 40.98 -34.60
CA LYS A 4 -50.81 39.76 -34.64
C LYS A 4 -49.98 38.56 -35.18
N HIS A 5 -50.55 37.37 -35.06
CA HIS A 5 -50.09 36.03 -35.47
C HIS A 5 -49.91 35.74 -36.99
N GLY A 6 -48.95 34.84 -37.29
CA GLY A 6 -49.00 33.65 -38.19
C GLY A 6 -49.10 33.83 -39.72
N PRO A 7 -49.00 32.75 -40.56
CA PRO A 7 -48.71 31.33 -40.26
C PRO A 7 -47.86 30.53 -41.32
N VAL A 8 -47.49 29.27 -40.95
CA VAL A 8 -47.50 27.98 -41.74
C VAL A 8 -46.46 27.65 -42.85
N SER A 9 -45.72 26.54 -42.56
CA SER A 9 -45.23 25.37 -43.35
C SER A 9 -44.67 25.47 -44.79
N SER A 10 -43.58 24.75 -45.06
CA SER A 10 -43.65 23.40 -45.67
C SER A 10 -42.27 22.72 -45.76
N ASP A 11 -42.34 21.39 -45.66
CA ASP A 11 -41.28 20.38 -45.68
C ASP A 11 -40.29 20.52 -46.83
N HIS A 12 -39.07 19.98 -46.68
CA HIS A 12 -38.47 19.07 -47.67
C HIS A 12 -37.58 18.05 -46.96
N ASN A 13 -38.07 16.81 -47.00
CA ASN A 13 -37.42 15.56 -46.67
C ASN A 13 -36.33 15.23 -47.72
N THR A 14 -35.09 14.98 -47.28
CA THR A 14 -34.15 14.13 -48.03
C THR A 14 -33.39 13.25 -47.05
N GLY A 15 -33.83 12.00 -46.96
CA GLY A 15 -33.21 10.98 -46.15
C GLY A 15 -31.75 10.71 -46.52
N ARG A 16 -30.97 10.33 -45.50
CA ARG A 16 -29.73 9.58 -45.70
C ARG A 16 -29.74 8.38 -44.76
N ALA A 17 -29.64 7.22 -45.38
CA ALA A 17 -29.83 5.90 -44.81
C ALA A 17 -28.80 5.55 -43.72
N MET A 18 -29.27 4.78 -42.74
CA MET A 18 -28.45 3.98 -41.82
C MET A 18 -27.66 2.92 -42.62
N PRO A 19 -26.35 2.75 -42.42
CA PRO A 19 -25.64 1.59 -42.93
C PRO A 19 -26.16 0.33 -42.21
N LYS A 20 -26.85 -0.53 -42.94
CA LYS A 20 -27.10 -1.92 -42.54
C LYS A 20 -25.86 -2.70 -42.96
N ASP A 21 -24.98 -3.01 -42.02
CA ASP A 21 -24.04 -4.12 -42.15
C ASP A 21 -23.77 -4.70 -40.76
N ASP A 22 -24.47 -5.80 -40.47
CA ASP A 22 -24.25 -6.71 -39.36
C ASP A 22 -22.87 -7.40 -39.52
N GLN A 23 -21.82 -6.76 -39.02
CA GLN A 23 -20.47 -7.36 -39.07
C GLN A 23 -19.63 -7.18 -37.79
N TRP A 24 -20.28 -7.15 -36.62
CA TRP A 24 -19.58 -7.24 -35.32
C TRP A 24 -19.51 -8.67 -34.74
N MET A 25 -19.96 -9.69 -35.49
CA MET A 25 -20.04 -11.09 -35.04
C MET A 25 -19.01 -12.04 -35.68
N SER A 26 -17.93 -11.54 -36.32
CA SER A 26 -16.93 -12.40 -36.97
C SER A 26 -15.48 -12.18 -36.53
N ALA A 27 -15.25 -11.69 -35.31
CA ALA A 27 -13.92 -11.81 -34.71
C ALA A 27 -13.74 -13.25 -34.20
N LYS A 28 -12.94 -14.05 -34.90
CA LYS A 28 -12.51 -15.36 -34.41
C LYS A 28 -11.78 -15.19 -33.08
N PRO A 29 -12.04 -15.99 -32.04
CA PRO A 29 -11.31 -15.90 -30.79
C PRO A 29 -9.84 -16.20 -31.05
N ALA A 30 -8.94 -15.36 -30.54
CA ALA A 30 -7.52 -15.68 -30.50
C ALA A 30 -7.34 -16.95 -29.63
N GLU A 31 -6.84 -18.02 -30.23
CA GLU A 31 -6.50 -19.26 -29.52
C GLU A 31 -5.39 -18.99 -28.51
N SER A 32 -5.78 -18.79 -27.25
CA SER A 32 -4.86 -18.79 -26.11
C SER A 32 -4.48 -20.24 -25.79
N LYS A 33 -3.23 -20.60 -26.11
CA LYS A 33 -2.62 -21.87 -25.70
C LYS A 33 -2.27 -21.82 -24.21
N SER A 34 -3.26 -21.89 -23.34
CA SER A 34 -3.06 -22.11 -21.90
C SER A 34 -3.85 -23.34 -21.46
N LYS A 35 -3.17 -24.47 -21.32
CA LYS A 35 -3.72 -25.72 -20.76
C LYS A 35 -3.68 -25.67 -19.23
N ARG A 36 -4.40 -24.73 -18.61
CA ARG A 36 -4.59 -24.71 -17.16
C ARG A 36 -6.09 -24.79 -16.84
N PRO A 37 -6.54 -25.71 -15.98
CA PRO A 37 -7.95 -25.86 -15.66
C PRO A 37 -8.47 -24.57 -15.01
N LEU A 38 -9.65 -24.12 -15.45
CA LEU A 38 -10.34 -22.87 -15.10
C LEU A 38 -10.68 -22.71 -13.60
N LEU A 39 -10.23 -23.62 -12.73
CA LEU A 39 -10.57 -23.71 -11.32
C LEU A 39 -9.42 -23.33 -10.36
N GLU A 40 -8.21 -23.07 -10.85
CA GLU A 40 -7.04 -22.71 -10.00
C GLU A 40 -6.84 -21.20 -9.75
N TRP A 41 -7.63 -20.32 -10.38
CA TRP A 41 -7.51 -18.86 -10.23
C TRP A 41 -8.58 -18.24 -9.30
N LEU A 42 -9.28 -19.06 -8.51
CA LEU A 42 -10.08 -18.50 -7.42
C LEU A 42 -9.11 -17.94 -6.38
N PRO A 43 -9.12 -16.62 -6.08
CA PRO A 43 -8.44 -16.14 -4.90
C PRO A 43 -8.97 -16.98 -3.74
N MET A 44 -8.06 -17.60 -2.98
CA MET A 44 -8.41 -18.35 -1.79
C MET A 44 -9.45 -17.54 -1.03
N ARG A 45 -10.69 -18.03 -0.95
CA ARG A 45 -11.72 -17.35 -0.17
C ARG A 45 -11.15 -17.22 1.24
N PRO A 46 -10.85 -16.01 1.74
CA PRO A 46 -10.42 -15.90 3.12
C PRO A 46 -11.53 -16.51 3.97
N LYS A 47 -11.16 -17.38 4.92
CA LYS A 47 -12.11 -17.92 5.90
C LYS A 47 -12.89 -16.74 6.46
N LYS A 48 -14.20 -16.90 6.58
CA LYS A 48 -15.17 -15.88 7.03
C LYS A 48 -14.95 -15.59 8.53
N GLY A 49 -13.80 -15.02 8.85
CA GLY A 49 -13.43 -14.55 10.18
C GLY A 49 -13.78 -13.07 10.33
N SER A 50 -13.95 -12.62 11.57
CA SER A 50 -14.18 -11.21 11.87
C SER A 50 -13.00 -10.36 11.36
N ARG A 51 -13.21 -9.04 11.20
CA ARG A 51 -12.14 -8.11 10.84
C ARG A 51 -10.95 -8.22 11.81
N GLU A 52 -11.23 -8.37 13.10
CA GLU A 52 -10.22 -8.56 14.14
C GLU A 52 -9.41 -9.85 13.94
N GLU A 53 -10.02 -10.95 13.53
CA GLU A 53 -9.32 -12.21 13.27
C GLU A 53 -8.39 -12.11 12.06
N GLN A 54 -8.79 -11.37 11.02
CA GLN A 54 -7.96 -11.12 9.84
C GLN A 54 -6.76 -10.22 10.20
N THR A 55 -7.02 -9.13 10.92
CA THR A 55 -5.98 -8.24 11.44
C THR A 55 -5.00 -8.98 12.33
N LEU A 56 -5.50 -9.82 13.25
CA LEU A 56 -4.66 -10.66 14.11
C LEU A 56 -3.80 -11.62 13.29
N ALA A 57 -4.38 -12.26 12.26
CA ALA A 57 -3.63 -13.20 11.42
C ALA A 57 -2.47 -12.51 10.69
N ILE A 58 -2.67 -11.28 10.21
CA ILE A 58 -1.61 -10.51 9.55
C ILE A 58 -0.56 -10.07 10.56
N LEU A 59 -0.97 -9.42 11.65
CA LEU A 59 -0.03 -8.89 12.63
C LEU A 59 0.76 -10.01 13.34
N SER A 60 0.16 -11.19 13.53
CA SER A 60 0.87 -12.35 14.07
C SER A 60 2.01 -12.83 13.17
N ASN A 61 1.99 -12.50 11.87
CA ASN A 61 3.08 -12.80 10.94
C ASN A 61 4.07 -11.65 10.79
N THR A 62 3.70 -10.42 11.13
CA THR A 62 4.60 -9.26 11.13
C THR A 62 5.69 -9.43 12.19
N PRO A 63 6.99 -9.36 11.86
CA PRO A 63 8.11 -9.58 12.81
C PRO A 63 8.03 -8.75 14.10
N LEU A 64 7.35 -7.62 14.05
CA LEU A 64 7.11 -6.75 15.20
C LEU A 64 6.15 -7.36 16.23
N PHE A 65 5.12 -8.09 15.81
CA PHE A 65 4.02 -8.58 16.66
C PHE A 65 3.89 -10.11 16.72
N GLN A 66 4.87 -10.85 16.19
CA GLN A 66 4.94 -12.32 16.31
C GLN A 66 4.84 -12.79 17.77
N ASP A 67 4.23 -13.94 18.04
CA ASP A 67 4.19 -14.56 19.38
C ASP A 67 3.61 -13.68 20.52
N ILE A 68 2.80 -12.66 20.19
CA ILE A 68 2.11 -11.87 21.20
C ILE A 68 0.91 -12.66 21.73
N GLY A 69 0.82 -12.81 23.05
CA GLY A 69 -0.27 -13.51 23.70
C GLY A 69 -1.63 -12.82 23.52
N LEU A 70 -2.71 -13.58 23.56
CA LEU A 70 -4.08 -13.08 23.36
C LEU A 70 -4.48 -11.90 24.28
N GLN A 71 -3.95 -11.86 25.51
CA GLN A 71 -4.23 -10.77 26.45
C GLN A 71 -3.55 -9.47 26.02
N ASP A 72 -2.30 -9.56 25.58
CA ASP A 72 -1.51 -8.42 25.08
C ASP A 72 -2.05 -7.94 23.73
N TRP A 73 -2.57 -8.85 22.90
CA TRP A 73 -3.25 -8.51 21.65
C TRP A 73 -4.46 -7.60 21.86
N LYS A 74 -5.31 -7.88 22.85
CA LYS A 74 -6.49 -7.04 23.15
C LYS A 74 -6.09 -5.62 23.52
N LEU A 75 -4.98 -5.46 24.22
CA LEU A 75 -4.44 -4.13 24.52
C LEU A 75 -3.89 -3.47 23.26
N LEU A 76 -3.05 -4.17 22.49
CA LEU A 76 -2.44 -3.62 21.30
C LEU A 76 -3.46 -3.20 20.23
N SER A 77 -4.47 -4.03 20.01
CA SER A 77 -5.56 -3.71 19.08
C SER A 77 -6.31 -2.44 19.48
N SER A 78 -6.38 -2.09 20.76
CA SER A 78 -6.97 -0.83 21.22
C SER A 78 -6.11 0.41 20.93
N LEU A 79 -4.82 0.22 20.66
CA LEU A 79 -3.87 1.29 20.32
C LEU A 79 -3.73 1.52 18.80
N PHE A 80 -4.39 0.68 18.01
CA PHE A 80 -4.30 0.72 16.56
C PHE A 80 -5.29 1.70 15.96
N HIS A 81 -4.81 2.45 14.96
CA HIS A 81 -5.64 3.38 14.21
C HIS A 81 -5.74 2.92 12.77
N GLU A 82 -6.93 2.49 12.35
CA GLU A 82 -7.17 2.15 10.95
C GLU A 82 -7.03 3.37 10.04
N ARG A 83 -6.43 3.15 8.87
CA ARG A 83 -6.27 4.15 7.81
C ARG A 83 -6.53 3.48 6.47
N SER A 84 -7.19 4.21 5.58
CA SER A 84 -7.43 3.79 4.20
C SER A 84 -6.88 4.83 3.26
N TYR A 85 -6.29 4.36 2.16
CA TYR A 85 -5.72 5.21 1.12
C TYR A 85 -6.12 4.67 -0.24
N SER A 86 -6.36 5.57 -1.18
CA SER A 86 -6.60 5.24 -2.59
C SER A 86 -5.29 4.93 -3.30
N GLU A 87 -5.37 4.29 -4.47
CA GLU A 87 -4.22 4.14 -5.36
C GLU A 87 -3.58 5.52 -5.67
N ASP A 88 -2.25 5.55 -5.71
CA ASP A 88 -1.40 6.73 -5.87
C ASP A 88 -1.54 7.81 -4.77
N GLU A 89 -2.31 7.56 -3.72
CA GLU A 89 -2.42 8.50 -2.60
C GLU A 89 -1.14 8.50 -1.75
N ILE A 90 -0.66 9.70 -1.42
CA ILE A 90 0.51 9.88 -0.57
C ILE A 90 0.12 9.61 0.89
N ILE A 91 0.76 8.62 1.51
CA ILE A 91 0.56 8.25 2.90
C ILE A 91 1.31 9.23 3.82
N PHE A 92 2.55 9.56 3.44
CA PHE A 92 3.31 10.67 4.01
C PHE A 92 4.45 11.08 3.08
N GLU A 93 4.91 12.33 3.22
CA GLU A 93 6.00 12.88 2.43
C GLU A 93 7.31 12.93 3.21
N LYS A 94 8.44 12.75 2.51
CA LYS A 94 9.78 13.01 3.02
C LYS A 94 9.87 14.42 3.60
N GLY A 95 10.58 14.59 4.71
CA GLY A 95 10.78 15.89 5.34
C GLY A 95 9.62 16.34 6.24
N MET A 96 8.46 15.67 6.18
CA MET A 96 7.35 15.97 7.08
C MET A 96 7.57 15.36 8.46
N PRO A 97 7.05 15.96 9.55
CA PRO A 97 7.09 15.36 10.87
C PRO A 97 6.45 13.97 10.88
N GLY A 98 7.14 12.99 11.48
CA GLY A 98 6.61 11.66 11.68
C GLY A 98 6.34 11.39 13.16
N LEU A 99 5.13 10.92 13.49
CA LEU A 99 4.76 10.58 14.87
C LEU A 99 4.45 9.10 15.08
N GLY A 100 4.58 8.28 14.05
CA GLY A 100 4.18 6.88 14.10
C GLY A 100 4.58 6.11 12.87
N MET A 101 4.27 4.83 12.89
CA MET A 101 4.53 3.86 11.85
C MET A 101 3.24 3.21 11.36
N TYR A 102 3.34 2.48 10.26
CA TYR A 102 2.21 1.80 9.66
C TYR A 102 2.52 0.33 9.39
N VAL A 103 1.51 -0.51 9.51
CA VAL A 103 1.50 -1.91 9.05
C VAL A 103 0.47 -2.06 7.95
N ILE A 104 0.81 -2.77 6.89
CA ILE A 104 -0.07 -2.99 5.75
C ILE A 104 -0.97 -4.19 6.05
N LEU A 105 -2.29 -3.97 6.12
CA LEU A 105 -3.27 -5.05 6.22
C LEU A 105 -3.67 -5.56 4.84
N ASN A 106 -3.84 -4.64 3.88
CA ASN A 106 -4.20 -4.97 2.52
C ASN A 106 -3.65 -3.90 1.56
N GLY A 107 -3.32 -4.31 0.35
CA GLY A 107 -2.74 -3.46 -0.68
C GLY A 107 -1.22 -3.42 -0.61
N ASP A 108 -0.65 -2.54 -1.44
CA ASP A 108 0.78 -2.44 -1.70
C ASP A 108 1.23 -0.98 -1.54
N VAL A 109 2.42 -0.78 -0.99
CA VAL A 109 3.00 0.54 -0.75
C VAL A 109 4.38 0.61 -1.38
N ARG A 110 4.65 1.69 -2.13
CA ARG A 110 5.99 1.99 -2.63
C ARG A 110 6.63 3.11 -1.81
N ILE A 111 7.89 2.89 -1.43
CA ILE A 111 8.72 3.89 -0.79
C ILE A 111 9.56 4.55 -1.87
N VAL A 112 9.39 5.87 -2.03
CA VAL A 112 10.06 6.65 -3.06
C VAL A 112 10.93 7.75 -2.46
N GLY A 113 12.01 8.06 -3.15
CA GLY A 113 12.87 9.18 -2.81
C GLY A 113 13.76 9.56 -3.98
N GLU A 114 14.49 10.64 -3.80
CA GLU A 114 15.40 11.16 -4.82
C GLU A 114 16.79 10.54 -4.64
N GLU A 115 17.33 9.95 -5.71
CA GLU A 115 18.72 9.48 -5.82
C GLU A 115 19.36 10.14 -7.06
N ALA A 116 20.47 10.84 -6.87
CA ALA A 116 21.20 11.57 -7.92
C ALA A 116 20.35 12.55 -8.77
N GLY A 117 19.31 13.15 -8.19
CA GLY A 117 18.43 14.11 -8.88
C GLY A 117 17.21 13.47 -9.54
N GLU A 118 17.06 12.14 -9.48
CA GLU A 118 15.94 11.41 -10.06
C GLU A 118 15.08 10.75 -8.98
N MET A 119 13.76 10.77 -9.16
CA MET A 119 12.84 10.04 -8.30
C MET A 119 12.93 8.54 -8.58
N GLN A 120 13.26 7.77 -7.54
CA GLN A 120 13.39 6.33 -7.61
C GLN A 120 12.54 5.65 -6.54
N THR A 121 12.10 4.42 -6.83
CA THR A 121 11.47 3.55 -5.85
C THR A 121 12.53 2.77 -5.09
N PHE A 122 12.65 3.01 -3.80
CA PHE A 122 13.61 2.34 -2.91
C PHE A 122 13.12 0.98 -2.41
N ALA A 123 11.80 0.81 -2.30
CA ALA A 123 11.19 -0.45 -1.88
C ALA A 123 9.73 -0.55 -2.33
N HIS A 124 9.30 -1.78 -2.62
CA HIS A 124 7.89 -2.16 -2.66
C HIS A 124 7.59 -3.00 -1.42
N LEU A 125 6.48 -2.69 -0.76
CA LEU A 125 6.03 -3.30 0.49
C LEU A 125 4.62 -3.85 0.31
N TYR A 126 4.35 -4.98 0.93
CA TYR A 126 3.11 -5.74 0.76
C TYR A 126 2.40 -5.98 2.10
N ALA A 127 1.21 -6.55 2.06
CA ALA A 127 0.48 -6.94 3.27
C ALA A 127 1.36 -7.75 4.24
N GLY A 128 1.37 -7.34 5.51
CA GLY A 128 2.23 -7.88 6.58
C GLY A 128 3.52 -7.08 6.81
N ASP A 129 3.97 -6.30 5.82
CA ASP A 129 5.10 -5.39 5.98
C ASP A 129 4.73 -4.15 6.82
N PHE A 130 5.76 -3.50 7.36
CA PHE A 130 5.62 -2.26 8.10
C PHE A 130 6.68 -1.23 7.70
N PHE A 131 6.32 0.03 7.84
CA PHE A 131 7.14 1.17 7.40
C PHE A 131 6.91 2.43 8.24
N GLY A 132 7.81 3.39 8.10
CA GLY A 132 7.77 4.65 8.84
C GLY A 132 8.20 4.51 10.31
N GLU A 133 8.81 3.37 10.70
CA GLU A 133 9.28 3.07 12.05
C GLU A 133 10.38 4.02 12.54
N MET A 134 11.15 4.63 11.63
CA MET A 134 12.16 5.63 12.01
C MET A 134 11.54 6.77 12.82
N ALA A 135 10.32 7.19 12.47
CA ALA A 135 9.62 8.24 13.19
C ALA A 135 9.22 7.84 14.63
N VAL A 136 9.15 6.53 14.91
CA VAL A 136 8.88 6.01 16.26
C VAL A 136 10.14 6.03 17.13
N ILE A 137 11.30 5.74 16.54
CA ILE A 137 12.58 5.65 17.27
C ILE A 137 13.21 7.03 17.43
N GLN A 138 13.28 7.81 16.37
CA GLN A 138 13.90 9.14 16.35
C GLN A 138 12.82 10.22 16.26
N GLU A 139 12.88 11.24 17.13
CA GLU A 139 12.12 12.48 16.90
C GLU A 139 12.69 13.16 15.66
N GLY A 140 11.85 13.31 14.64
CA GLY A 140 12.31 13.83 13.37
C GLY A 140 11.30 13.74 12.24
N VAL A 141 11.86 13.93 11.06
CA VAL A 141 11.13 13.98 9.80
C VAL A 141 11.13 12.62 9.11
N ARG A 142 10.16 12.38 8.22
CA ARG A 142 10.12 11.20 7.34
C ARG A 142 11.37 11.18 6.45
N SER A 143 12.06 10.04 6.38
CA SER A 143 13.27 9.85 5.59
C SER A 143 12.99 9.70 4.09
N ALA A 144 11.80 9.26 3.73
CA ALA A 144 11.33 9.03 2.37
C ALA A 144 9.82 9.31 2.28
N THR A 145 9.30 9.35 1.05
CA THR A 145 7.86 9.46 0.78
C THR A 145 7.27 8.06 0.64
N ALA A 146 6.12 7.82 1.24
CA ALA A 146 5.37 6.57 1.08
C ALA A 146 4.10 6.84 0.27
N VAL A 147 3.86 6.03 -0.76
CA VAL A 147 2.71 6.15 -1.66
C VAL A 147 2.00 4.81 -1.73
N ALA A 148 0.68 4.83 -1.65
CA ALA A 148 -0.14 3.65 -1.90
C ALA A 148 -0.05 3.27 -3.39
N ASP A 149 0.52 2.11 -3.69
CA ASP A 149 0.68 1.60 -5.07
C ASP A 149 -0.61 0.92 -5.55
N THR A 150 -1.44 0.47 -4.60
CA THR A 150 -2.82 0.01 -4.81
C THR A 150 -3.70 0.54 -3.67
N PRO A 151 -5.05 0.42 -3.72
CA PRO A 151 -5.89 0.79 -2.59
C PRO A 151 -5.47 0.05 -1.31
N CYS A 152 -5.14 0.82 -0.28
CA CYS A 152 -4.49 0.32 0.93
C CYS A 152 -5.40 0.41 2.16
N GLU A 153 -5.31 -0.62 2.99
CA GLU A 153 -5.81 -0.60 4.37
C GLU A 153 -4.63 -0.82 5.31
N LEU A 154 -4.40 0.14 6.20
CA LEU A 154 -3.25 0.17 7.09
C LEU A 154 -3.69 0.27 8.55
N ILE A 155 -2.82 -0.18 9.44
CA ILE A 155 -2.87 0.18 10.86
C ILE A 155 -1.74 1.15 11.15
N GLY A 156 -2.10 2.32 11.67
CA GLY A 156 -1.18 3.27 12.28
C GLY A 156 -0.96 2.96 13.75
N LEU A 157 0.31 3.02 14.16
CA LEU A 157 0.73 2.94 15.56
C LEU A 157 1.63 4.13 15.86
N PHE A 158 1.19 5.01 16.76
CA PHE A 158 1.89 6.26 17.05
C PHE A 158 2.72 6.17 18.34
N ARG A 159 3.65 7.11 18.46
CA ARG A 159 4.61 7.15 19.56
C ARG A 159 3.97 7.28 20.93
N PRO A 160 2.95 8.14 21.15
CA PRO A 160 2.33 8.26 22.47
C PRO A 160 1.86 6.91 23.01
N GLU A 161 1.18 6.13 22.18
CA GLU A 161 0.61 4.83 22.49
C GLU A 161 1.72 3.79 22.73
N LEU A 162 2.75 3.77 21.88
CA LEU A 162 3.93 2.92 22.10
C LEU A 162 4.69 3.27 23.38
N ARG A 163 4.77 4.55 23.75
CA ARG A 163 5.40 5.00 24.99
C ARG A 163 4.54 4.70 26.21
N GLU A 164 3.23 4.67 26.06
CA GLU A 164 2.30 4.26 27.12
C GLU A 164 2.47 2.78 27.47
N LEU A 165 2.72 1.91 26.48
CA LEU A 165 3.05 0.50 26.71
C LEU A 165 4.27 0.31 27.62
N LEU A 166 5.28 1.19 27.53
CA LEU A 166 6.46 1.12 28.41
C LEU A 166 6.14 1.42 29.88
N LYS A 167 5.06 2.16 30.15
CA LYS A 167 4.61 2.52 31.50
C LYS A 167 3.68 1.47 32.09
N ASP A 168 2.65 1.06 31.34
CA ASP A 168 1.54 0.28 31.88
C ASP A 168 1.70 -1.24 31.69
N ARG A 169 2.48 -1.64 30.68
CA ARG A 169 2.81 -3.03 30.33
C ARG A 169 4.25 -3.14 29.89
N THR A 170 5.17 -2.77 30.79
CA THR A 170 6.61 -2.65 30.51
C THR A 170 7.19 -3.85 29.75
N LYS A 171 6.78 -5.09 30.08
CA LYS A 171 7.23 -6.29 29.35
C LYS A 171 6.87 -6.26 27.86
N LEU A 172 5.62 -5.95 27.53
CA LEU A 172 5.15 -5.88 26.15
C LEU A 172 5.81 -4.74 25.39
N GLY A 173 5.90 -3.57 26.00
CA GLY A 173 6.60 -2.42 25.43
C GLY A 173 8.06 -2.76 25.10
N VAL A 174 8.80 -3.35 26.06
CA VAL A 174 10.21 -3.75 25.85
C VAL A 174 10.34 -4.74 24.68
N VAL A 175 9.47 -5.75 24.60
CA VAL A 175 9.49 -6.73 23.49
C VAL A 175 9.29 -6.04 22.13
N ILE A 176 8.35 -5.11 22.03
CA ILE A 176 8.09 -4.38 20.78
C ILE A 176 9.30 -3.52 20.40
N TYR A 177 9.88 -2.76 21.34
CA TYR A 177 11.05 -1.93 21.08
C TYR A 177 12.30 -2.77 20.74
N GLU A 178 12.49 -3.92 21.38
CA GLU A 178 13.57 -4.86 21.04
C GLU A 178 13.44 -5.36 19.60
N ARG A 179 12.23 -5.69 19.17
CA ARG A 179 11.94 -6.13 17.79
C ARG A 179 12.15 -5.02 16.78
N LEU A 180 11.74 -3.79 17.09
CA LEU A 180 12.06 -2.62 16.27
C LEU A 180 13.57 -2.47 16.12
N ALA A 181 14.33 -2.52 17.22
CA ALA A 181 15.78 -2.42 17.18
C ALA A 181 16.41 -3.53 16.32
N ARG A 182 15.91 -4.77 16.43
CA ARG A 182 16.38 -5.90 15.62
C ARG A 182 16.12 -5.69 14.13
N VAL A 183 14.93 -5.24 13.74
CA VAL A 183 14.60 -4.97 12.34
C VAL A 183 15.45 -3.81 11.79
N MET A 184 15.65 -2.75 12.57
CA MET A 184 16.52 -1.64 12.17
C MET A 184 17.96 -2.09 11.96
N ALA A 185 18.49 -2.93 12.86
CA ALA A 185 19.84 -3.48 12.72
C ALA A 185 19.97 -4.35 11.46
N GLU A 186 18.93 -5.10 11.11
CA GLU A 186 18.91 -5.91 9.87
C GLU A 186 18.87 -5.02 8.62
N ARG A 187 18.00 -4.01 8.61
CA ARG A 187 17.91 -3.04 7.51
C ARG A 187 19.23 -2.27 7.32
N LEU A 188 19.92 -1.93 8.41
CA LEU A 188 21.22 -1.28 8.34
C LEU A 188 22.27 -2.20 7.68
N ARG A 189 22.35 -3.47 8.09
CA ARG A 189 23.25 -4.45 7.45
C ARG A 189 22.96 -4.58 5.96
N MET A 190 21.69 -4.71 5.58
CA MET A 190 21.30 -4.80 4.18
C MET A 190 21.66 -3.53 3.38
N ALA A 191 21.56 -2.35 4.00
CA ALA A 191 21.96 -1.10 3.36
C ALA A 191 23.49 -1.04 3.17
N ASP A 192 24.27 -1.41 4.18
CA ASP A 192 25.73 -1.47 4.11
C ASP A 192 26.20 -2.44 3.02
N ASP A 193 25.60 -3.64 2.95
CA ASP A 193 25.92 -4.64 1.92
C ASP A 193 25.64 -4.12 0.50
N ARG A 194 24.54 -3.39 0.30
CA ARG A 194 24.20 -2.77 -1.00
C ARG A 194 25.20 -1.70 -1.41
N LEU A 195 25.66 -0.88 -0.45
CA LEU A 195 26.66 0.15 -0.72
C LEU A 195 28.00 -0.47 -1.11
N LEU A 196 28.42 -1.54 -0.42
CA LEU A 196 29.64 -2.28 -0.75
C LEU A 196 29.56 -2.92 -2.14
N GLU A 197 28.42 -3.48 -2.52
CA GLU A 197 28.21 -4.06 -3.84
C GLU A 197 28.26 -3.00 -4.96
N LYS A 198 27.56 -1.87 -4.80
CA LYS A 198 27.65 -0.74 -5.74
C LYS A 198 29.10 -0.27 -5.91
N ALA A 199 29.83 -0.11 -4.80
CA ALA A 199 31.23 0.32 -4.84
C ALA A 199 32.15 -0.66 -5.59
N ARG A 200 31.88 -1.98 -5.52
CA ARG A 200 32.62 -2.98 -6.30
C ARG A 200 32.33 -2.87 -7.80
N GLN A 201 31.06 -2.70 -8.15
CA GLN A 201 30.62 -2.57 -9.54
C GLN A 201 31.21 -1.31 -10.21
N ASP A 202 31.29 -0.18 -9.49
CA ASP A 202 31.89 1.05 -10.01
C ASP A 202 33.39 0.91 -10.32
N VAL A 203 34.11 0.13 -9.50
CA VAL A 203 35.54 -0.16 -9.71
C VAL A 203 35.75 -1.07 -10.92
N GLU A 204 34.89 -2.07 -11.12
CA GLU A 204 34.97 -2.99 -12.26
C GLU A 204 34.56 -2.33 -13.58
N THR A 205 33.62 -1.39 -13.56
CA THR A 205 33.14 -0.69 -14.78
C THR A 205 34.09 0.43 -15.22
N SER A 206 35.05 0.82 -14.37
CA SER A 206 36.06 1.85 -14.64
C SER A 206 37.40 1.30 -15.17
N GLN A 207 37.52 -0.01 -15.38
CA GLN A 207 38.69 -0.68 -15.97
C GLN A 207 38.41 -1.15 -17.41
#